data_AF-A0AAW6SEU8-F1
#
_entry.id   AF-A0AAW6SEU8-F1
#
_cell.length_a   1.000
_cell.length_b   1.000
_cell.length_c   1.000
_cell.angle_alpha   90.00
_cell.angle_beta   90.00
_cell.angle_gamma   90.00
#
_symmetry.space_group_name_H-M   'P 1'
#
loop_
_entity.id
_entity.type
_entity.pdbx_description
1 polymer ?
#
loop_
_entity_poly.entity_id
_entity_poly.type
_entity_poly.pdbx_seq_one_letter_code
_entity_poly.pdbx_strand_id
1 'polypeptide(L)'
;WRKYSYPATFEPGGTDSISQSLLGLVGLGIPGTANHIATPVSRFLALLGVLQQPGKTQEGIQALVSLLAPDTTVTVSPYCLRPVEVSQPLGFYGDDDFLLDGNTPLGDEAMDASSQLLIALSTDNEQESQGWKPDGLLYQDFLVMLRVYLGWRFKAKITLTTLTRLLAVPPLGEGSFWLGM
;
A
#
# COMPACT_ATOMS: atom_id res chain seq x y z
N TRP A 1 -8.17 33.70 24.01
CA TRP A 1 -9.12 32.69 23.49
C TRP A 1 -8.55 31.76 22.41
N ARG A 2 -7.35 31.99 21.84
CA ARG A 2 -6.80 31.16 20.75
C ARG A 2 -6.30 29.76 21.18
N LYS A 3 -5.88 29.57 22.43
CA LYS A 3 -5.29 28.31 22.94
C LYS A 3 -6.17 27.07 22.73
N TYR A 4 -7.49 27.22 22.75
CA TYR A 4 -8.45 26.12 22.60
C TYR A 4 -9.13 26.08 21.23
N SER A 5 -8.66 26.87 20.27
CA SER A 5 -9.20 26.93 18.91
C SER A 5 -8.22 26.30 17.95
N TYR A 6 -8.33 24.98 17.75
CA TYR A 6 -7.43 24.21 16.88
C TYR A 6 -7.30 24.79 15.46
N PRO A 7 -8.40 25.20 14.77
CA PRO A 7 -8.27 25.82 13.45
C PRO A 7 -7.44 27.11 13.45
N ALA A 8 -7.42 27.85 14.57
CA ALA A 8 -6.67 29.10 14.69
C ALA A 8 -5.20 28.90 15.09
N THR A 9 -4.82 27.68 15.48
CA THR A 9 -3.44 27.32 15.89
C THR A 9 -2.80 26.30 14.96
N PHE A 10 -3.47 25.92 13.87
CA PHE A 10 -2.93 24.99 12.89
C PHE A 10 -1.73 25.61 12.17
N GLU A 11 -0.59 24.92 12.22
CA GLU A 11 0.60 25.31 11.50
C GLU A 11 0.79 24.42 10.26
N PRO A 12 1.18 24.98 9.10
CA PRO A 12 1.45 24.20 7.89
C PRO A 12 2.44 23.06 8.17
N GLY A 13 2.09 21.86 7.72
CA GLY A 13 2.88 20.65 8.02
C GLY A 13 2.53 19.99 9.36
N GLY A 14 1.56 20.52 10.11
CA GLY A 14 1.11 19.93 11.38
C GLY A 14 2.17 20.02 12.47
N THR A 15 2.98 21.08 12.47
CA THR A 15 4.07 21.30 13.45
C THR A 15 3.56 21.76 14.81
N ASP A 16 2.30 22.18 14.89
CA ASP A 16 1.70 22.62 16.14
C ASP A 16 1.51 21.46 17.14
N SER A 17 1.44 21.81 18.42
CA SER A 17 1.37 20.82 19.50
C SER A 17 0.14 19.92 19.42
N ILE A 18 -0.99 20.43 18.91
CA ILE A 18 -2.24 19.64 18.82
C ILE A 18 -2.12 18.64 17.66
N SER A 19 -1.66 19.08 16.49
CA SER A 19 -1.38 18.19 15.35
C SER A 19 -0.39 17.10 15.71
N GLN A 20 0.71 17.44 16.39
CA GLN A 20 1.69 16.44 16.85
C GLN A 20 1.08 15.47 17.87
N SER A 21 0.19 15.94 18.75
CA SER A 21 -0.53 15.07 19.69
C SER A 21 -1.47 14.11 18.95
N LEU A 22 -2.20 14.57 17.94
CA LEU A 22 -3.08 13.75 17.11
C LEU A 22 -2.29 12.69 16.33
N LEU A 23 -1.14 13.06 15.76
CA LEU A 23 -0.23 12.13 15.11
C LEU A 23 0.34 11.12 16.12
N GLY A 24 0.62 11.53 17.35
CA GLY A 24 0.99 10.65 18.46
C GLY A 24 -0.06 9.57 18.74
N LEU A 25 -1.35 9.92 18.74
CA LEU A 25 -2.45 8.98 18.98
C LEU A 25 -2.56 7.88 17.92
N VAL A 26 -2.13 8.16 16.68
CA VAL A 26 -2.09 7.16 15.59
C VAL A 26 -0.74 6.49 15.42
N GLY A 27 0.17 6.65 16.39
CA GLY A 27 1.48 5.99 16.40
C GLY A 27 2.57 6.68 15.55
N LEU A 28 2.29 7.89 15.04
CA LEU A 28 3.22 8.68 14.21
C LEU A 28 3.99 9.75 15.00
N GLY A 29 3.80 9.85 16.32
CA GLY A 29 4.47 10.85 17.18
C GLY A 29 5.84 10.44 17.72
N ILE A 30 6.37 9.27 17.37
CA ILE A 30 7.70 8.84 17.84
C ILE A 30 8.77 9.60 17.04
N PRO A 31 9.72 10.29 17.71
CA PRO A 31 10.81 10.97 17.03
C PRO A 31 11.60 10.01 16.13
N GLY A 32 11.77 10.37 14.85
CA GLY A 32 12.44 9.53 13.86
C GLY A 32 11.50 8.66 13.01
N THR A 33 10.26 8.40 13.43
CA THR A 33 9.27 7.69 12.58
C THR A 33 8.96 8.50 11.32
N ALA A 34 8.82 9.82 11.47
CA ALA A 34 8.63 10.75 10.35
C ALA A 34 9.79 10.73 9.34
N ASN A 35 11.03 10.49 9.78
CA ASN A 35 12.21 10.48 8.89
C ASN A 35 12.24 9.28 7.94
N HIS A 36 11.47 8.22 8.24
CA HIS A 36 11.33 7.05 7.38
C HIS A 36 10.13 7.16 6.43
N ILE A 37 9.36 8.24 6.52
CA ILE A 37 8.19 8.52 5.70
C ILE A 37 8.62 9.61 4.72
N ALA A 38 8.83 9.24 3.45
CA ALA A 38 9.23 10.18 2.40
C ALA A 38 8.12 11.18 2.00
N THR A 39 7.04 11.26 2.77
CA THR A 39 5.86 12.11 2.51
C THR A 39 5.54 13.01 3.70
N PRO A 40 4.91 14.18 3.47
CA PRO A 40 4.52 15.06 4.57
C PRO A 40 3.55 14.37 5.54
N VAL A 41 3.98 14.21 6.80
CA VAL A 41 3.21 13.51 7.84
C VAL A 41 1.85 14.17 8.11
N SER A 42 1.72 15.47 7.81
CA SER A 42 0.45 16.20 7.90
C SER A 42 -0.67 15.58 7.07
N ARG A 43 -0.38 14.84 6.00
CA ARG A 43 -1.40 14.14 5.20
C ARG A 43 -2.15 13.09 6.02
N PHE A 44 -1.51 12.48 7.01
CA PHE A 44 -2.15 11.51 7.90
C PHE A 44 -3.17 12.15 8.86
N LEU A 45 -3.15 13.48 9.05
CA LEU A 45 -4.18 14.18 9.82
C LEU A 45 -5.57 14.04 9.18
N ALA A 46 -5.64 13.90 7.84
CA ALA A 46 -6.90 13.65 7.14
C ALA A 46 -7.41 12.21 7.34
N LEU A 47 -6.56 11.31 7.84
CA LEU A 47 -6.82 9.86 7.93
C LEU A 47 -6.88 9.37 9.37
N LEU A 48 -6.95 10.27 10.36
CA LEU A 48 -6.95 9.91 11.79
C LEU A 48 -8.04 8.89 12.13
N GLY A 49 -9.25 9.04 11.57
CA GLY A 49 -10.36 8.11 11.83
C GLY A 49 -10.09 6.70 11.30
N VAL A 50 -9.46 6.60 10.13
CA VAL A 50 -9.09 5.32 9.49
C VAL A 50 -7.91 4.65 10.21
N LEU A 51 -6.92 5.44 10.61
CA LEU A 51 -5.72 4.94 11.28
C LEU A 51 -5.98 4.46 12.71
N GLN A 52 -6.98 5.01 13.39
CA GLN A 52 -7.38 4.57 14.73
C GLN A 52 -8.07 3.20 14.74
N GLN A 53 -8.57 2.73 13.60
CA GLN A 53 -9.24 1.42 13.55
C GLN A 53 -8.21 0.29 13.65
N PRO A 54 -8.46 -0.73 14.49
CA PRO A 54 -7.56 -1.88 14.61
C PRO A 54 -7.56 -2.73 13.33
N GLY A 55 -8.71 -2.80 12.64
CA GLY A 55 -8.86 -3.51 11.38
C GLY A 55 -8.34 -2.71 10.19
N LYS A 56 -7.74 -3.41 9.23
CA LYS A 56 -7.36 -2.84 7.93
C LYS A 56 -8.39 -3.25 6.89
N THR A 57 -9.20 -2.28 6.45
CA THR A 57 -10.37 -2.52 5.60
C THR A 57 -10.19 -1.89 4.22
N GLN A 58 -11.06 -2.28 3.28
CA GLN A 58 -11.08 -1.68 1.95
C GLN A 58 -11.32 -0.17 2.02
N GLU A 59 -12.21 0.28 2.89
CA GLU A 59 -12.57 1.70 3.06
C GLU A 59 -11.35 2.52 3.50
N GLY A 60 -10.46 1.92 4.30
CA GLY A 60 -9.23 2.58 4.68
C GLY A 60 -8.29 2.77 3.49
N ILE A 61 -8.13 1.75 2.64
CA ILE A 61 -7.34 1.85 1.40
C ILE A 61 -7.99 2.87 0.45
N GLN A 62 -9.32 2.86 0.34
CA GLN A 62 -10.06 3.85 -0.44
C GLN A 62 -9.80 5.27 0.05
N ALA A 63 -9.80 5.51 1.36
CA ALA A 63 -9.47 6.82 1.92
C ALA A 63 -8.04 7.26 1.58
N LEU A 64 -7.07 6.33 1.54
CA LEU A 64 -5.70 6.64 1.10
C LEU A 64 -5.68 7.09 -0.37
N VAL A 65 -6.34 6.32 -1.25
CA VAL A 65 -6.38 6.59 -2.69
C VAL A 65 -7.10 7.92 -2.96
N SER A 66 -8.29 8.12 -2.40
CA SER A 66 -9.07 9.35 -2.60
C SER A 66 -8.39 10.60 -2.06
N LEU A 67 -7.51 10.48 -1.06
CA LEU A 67 -6.71 11.61 -0.58
C LEU A 67 -5.63 12.03 -1.60
N LEU A 68 -5.04 11.07 -2.30
CA LEU A 68 -3.95 11.32 -3.26
C LEU A 68 -4.46 11.63 -4.67
N ALA A 69 -5.51 10.91 -5.10
CA ALA A 69 -6.03 10.90 -6.45
C ALA A 69 -7.57 10.78 -6.39
N PRO A 70 -8.29 11.91 -6.30
CA PRO A 70 -9.74 11.92 -6.09
C PRO A 70 -10.54 11.32 -7.26
N ASP A 71 -9.99 11.31 -8.48
CA ASP A 71 -10.65 10.72 -9.66
C ASP A 71 -10.29 9.24 -9.86
N THR A 72 -9.46 8.67 -8.97
CA THR A 72 -9.08 7.25 -9.01
C THR A 72 -10.02 6.42 -8.14
N THR A 73 -10.58 5.38 -8.73
CA THR A 73 -11.37 4.37 -8.03
C THR A 73 -10.50 3.19 -7.61
N VAL A 74 -10.87 2.52 -6.51
CA VAL A 74 -10.14 1.35 -6.00
C VAL A 74 -11.08 0.21 -5.65
N THR A 75 -10.66 -1.00 -5.96
CA THR A 75 -11.28 -2.25 -5.50
C THR A 75 -10.22 -3.10 -4.82
N VAL A 76 -10.54 -3.66 -3.64
CA VAL A 76 -9.61 -4.48 -2.87
C VAL A 76 -10.14 -5.91 -2.77
N SER A 77 -9.30 -6.88 -3.14
CA SER A 77 -9.60 -8.30 -2.93
C SER A 77 -8.65 -8.88 -1.88
N PRO A 78 -9.16 -9.49 -0.79
CA PRO A 78 -8.33 -9.98 0.31
C PRO A 78 -7.59 -11.28 -0.01
N TYR A 79 -8.06 -12.07 -0.97
CA TYR A 79 -7.53 -13.41 -1.26
C TYR A 79 -6.76 -13.43 -2.58
N CYS A 80 -5.59 -12.77 -2.60
CA CYS A 80 -4.72 -12.78 -3.77
C CYS A 80 -3.72 -13.94 -3.65
N LEU A 81 -3.78 -14.88 -4.59
CA LEU A 81 -2.86 -16.02 -4.61
C LEU A 81 -1.43 -15.54 -4.87
N ARG A 82 -0.52 -16.04 -4.02
CA ARG A 82 0.91 -15.82 -4.12
C ARG A 82 1.64 -17.16 -4.07
N PRO A 83 2.57 -17.45 -4.99
CA PRO A 83 3.47 -18.57 -4.85
C PRO A 83 4.45 -18.34 -3.68
N VAL A 84 4.58 -19.36 -2.83
CA VAL A 84 5.49 -19.41 -1.70
C VAL A 84 6.35 -20.65 -1.85
N GLU A 85 7.66 -20.45 -1.90
CA GLU A 85 8.63 -21.53 -1.99
C GLU A 85 8.58 -22.42 -0.74
N VAL A 86 8.61 -23.73 -0.97
CA VAL A 86 8.63 -24.76 0.06
C VAL A 86 10.09 -25.16 0.29
N SER A 87 10.64 -24.78 1.45
CA SER A 87 12.06 -25.00 1.75
C SER A 87 12.48 -26.48 1.70
N GLN A 88 11.55 -27.39 1.98
CA GLN A 88 11.78 -28.83 1.96
C GLN A 88 10.59 -29.49 1.26
N PRO A 89 10.64 -29.61 -0.08
CA PRO A 89 9.55 -30.23 -0.84
C PRO A 89 9.45 -31.71 -0.48
N LEU A 90 8.22 -32.19 -0.33
CA LEU A 90 7.97 -33.63 -0.24
C LEU A 90 8.43 -34.31 -1.53
N GLY A 91 9.25 -35.34 -1.38
CA GLY A 91 9.75 -36.11 -2.49
C GLY A 91 9.84 -37.59 -2.13
N PHE A 92 9.69 -38.44 -3.14
CA PHE A 92 9.87 -39.90 -3.00
C PHE A 92 11.35 -40.30 -3.08
N TYR A 93 12.26 -39.42 -2.62
CA TYR A 93 13.70 -39.60 -2.77
C TYR A 93 14.29 -40.08 -1.44
N GLY A 94 14.36 -41.40 -1.24
CA GLY A 94 14.95 -42.02 -0.04
C GLY A 94 14.05 -43.08 0.60
N ASP A 95 14.49 -43.63 1.73
CA ASP A 95 13.72 -44.55 2.60
C ASP A 95 12.87 -43.79 3.66
N ASP A 96 12.85 -42.45 3.59
CA ASP A 96 12.10 -41.62 4.53
C ASP A 96 10.61 -41.60 4.15
N ASP A 97 9.79 -42.23 4.99
CA ASP A 97 8.34 -42.13 4.92
C ASP A 97 7.87 -40.71 5.26
N PHE A 98 6.84 -40.24 4.58
CA PHE A 98 6.20 -38.96 4.87
C PHE A 98 4.73 -39.12 5.27
N LEU A 99 4.27 -38.24 6.16
CA LEU A 99 2.91 -38.27 6.68
C LEU A 99 1.98 -37.42 5.81
N LEU A 100 0.89 -38.04 5.35
CA LEU A 100 -0.22 -37.34 4.67
C LEU A 100 -1.21 -36.80 5.71
N ASP A 101 -0.81 -35.73 6.39
CA ASP A 101 -1.65 -35.05 7.40
C ASP A 101 -2.52 -33.92 6.82
N GLY A 102 -2.36 -33.61 5.52
CA GLY A 102 -3.09 -32.57 4.81
C GLY A 102 -2.49 -31.17 4.93
N ASN A 103 -1.37 -30.99 5.64
CA ASN A 103 -0.74 -29.68 5.85
C ASN A 103 0.49 -29.45 4.96
N THR A 104 1.03 -30.50 4.35
CA THR A 104 2.27 -30.42 3.58
C THR A 104 2.00 -30.44 2.07
N PRO A 105 2.34 -29.35 1.34
CA PRO A 105 2.15 -29.29 -0.11
C PRO A 105 3.16 -30.20 -0.84
N LEU A 106 2.74 -30.71 -2.00
CA LEU A 106 3.62 -31.40 -2.95
C LEU A 106 4.22 -30.39 -3.91
N GLY A 107 5.51 -30.54 -4.22
CA GLY A 107 6.25 -29.63 -5.09
C GLY A 107 7.07 -28.58 -4.33
N ASP A 108 7.78 -27.76 -5.09
CA ASP A 108 8.67 -26.70 -4.63
C ASP A 108 7.94 -25.39 -4.30
N GLU A 109 6.66 -25.26 -4.69
CA GLU A 109 5.84 -24.08 -4.41
C GLU A 109 4.45 -24.43 -3.85
N ALA A 110 3.96 -23.56 -2.97
CA ALA A 110 2.61 -23.58 -2.45
C ALA A 110 1.91 -22.25 -2.71
N MET A 111 0.60 -22.29 -2.97
CA MET A 111 -0.21 -21.09 -3.17
C MET A 111 -0.77 -20.59 -1.84
N ASP A 112 -0.33 -19.41 -1.41
CA ASP A 112 -0.88 -18.71 -0.25
C ASP A 112 -1.90 -17.66 -0.68
N ALA A 113 -3.09 -17.68 -0.08
CA ALA A 113 -4.16 -16.72 -0.29
C ALA A 113 -4.32 -15.72 0.87
N SER A 114 -3.56 -15.87 1.95
CA SER A 114 -3.81 -15.18 3.23
C SER A 114 -2.85 -14.02 3.51
N SER A 115 -1.65 -14.02 2.92
CA SER A 115 -0.64 -12.97 3.14
C SER A 115 -0.63 -11.86 2.09
N GLN A 116 -1.41 -11.98 1.01
CA GLN A 116 -1.43 -11.00 -0.08
C GLN A 116 -2.85 -10.54 -0.41
N LEU A 117 -3.00 -9.23 -0.54
CA LEU A 117 -4.20 -8.57 -1.06
C LEU A 117 -3.95 -7.96 -2.44
N LEU A 118 -4.99 -7.88 -3.26
CA LEU A 118 -4.99 -7.18 -4.54
C LEU A 118 -5.61 -5.80 -4.36
N ILE A 119 -4.91 -4.75 -4.76
CA ILE A 119 -5.40 -3.37 -4.87
C ILE A 119 -5.50 -3.04 -6.36
N ALA A 120 -6.71 -3.05 -6.89
CA ALA A 120 -6.99 -2.67 -8.26
C ALA A 120 -7.42 -1.21 -8.33
N LEU A 121 -6.56 -0.37 -8.91
CA LEU A 121 -6.79 1.05 -9.17
C LEU A 121 -7.35 1.22 -10.58
N SER A 122 -8.31 2.14 -10.77
CA SER A 122 -8.82 2.51 -12.09
C SER A 122 -9.00 4.02 -12.18
N THR A 123 -8.40 4.63 -13.21
CA THR A 123 -8.53 6.07 -13.48
C THR A 123 -8.57 6.37 -14.98
N ASP A 124 -9.46 7.30 -15.33
CA ASP A 124 -9.57 7.90 -16.67
C ASP A 124 -8.91 9.28 -16.74
N ASN A 125 -8.42 9.80 -15.61
CA ASN A 125 -7.73 11.08 -15.53
C ASN A 125 -6.28 10.91 -16.02
N GLU A 126 -5.88 11.71 -17.01
CA GLU A 126 -4.54 11.65 -17.60
C GLU A 126 -3.43 11.98 -16.60
N GLN A 127 -3.62 13.01 -15.77
CA GLN A 127 -2.62 13.42 -14.78
C GLN A 127 -2.43 12.36 -13.70
N GLU A 128 -3.53 11.80 -13.18
CA GLU A 128 -3.46 10.73 -12.19
C GLU A 128 -2.85 9.46 -12.79
N SER A 129 -3.23 9.09 -14.01
CA SER A 129 -2.69 7.94 -14.73
C SER A 129 -1.16 8.02 -14.88
N GLN A 130 -0.61 9.20 -15.23
CA GLN A 130 0.84 9.41 -15.25
C GLN A 130 1.45 9.35 -13.84
N GLY A 131 0.79 9.93 -12.84
CA GLY A 131 1.26 9.92 -11.46
C GLY A 131 1.27 8.53 -10.80
N TRP A 132 0.42 7.60 -11.26
CA TRP A 132 0.36 6.22 -10.79
C TRP A 132 1.39 5.28 -11.41
N LYS A 133 2.16 5.73 -12.41
CA LYS A 133 3.31 4.98 -12.93
C LYS A 133 4.36 4.78 -11.82
N PRO A 134 5.25 3.77 -11.91
CA PRO A 134 6.18 3.46 -10.82
C PRO A 134 7.09 4.63 -10.39
N ASP A 135 7.48 5.47 -11.35
CA ASP A 135 8.30 6.67 -11.08
C ASP A 135 7.46 7.89 -10.67
N GLY A 136 6.13 7.75 -10.72
CA GLY A 136 5.19 8.82 -10.43
C GLY A 136 5.05 9.07 -8.93
N LEU A 137 4.89 10.34 -8.57
CA LEU A 137 4.78 10.77 -7.18
C LEU A 137 3.57 10.17 -6.47
N LEU A 138 2.43 9.96 -7.16
CA LEU A 138 1.24 9.35 -6.54
C LEU A 138 1.53 7.91 -6.11
N TYR A 139 2.21 7.13 -6.95
CA TYR A 139 2.56 5.76 -6.62
C TYR A 139 3.50 5.69 -5.42
N GLN A 140 4.55 6.52 -5.40
CA GLN A 140 5.49 6.59 -4.30
C GLN A 140 4.81 7.03 -2.99
N ASP A 141 4.01 8.09 -3.05
CA ASP A 141 3.27 8.60 -1.90
C ASP A 141 2.30 7.54 -1.36
N PHE A 142 1.60 6.85 -2.25
CA PHE A 142 0.68 5.78 -1.91
C PHE A 142 1.41 4.61 -1.24
N LEU A 143 2.57 4.18 -1.74
CA LEU A 143 3.35 3.10 -1.11
C LEU A 143 3.75 3.45 0.33
N VAL A 144 4.18 4.69 0.58
CA VAL A 144 4.51 5.15 1.93
C VAL A 144 3.29 5.15 2.83
N MET A 145 2.15 5.68 2.36
CA MET A 145 0.91 5.71 3.13
C MET A 145 0.35 4.32 3.40
N LEU A 146 0.41 3.44 2.40
CA LEU A 146 0.00 2.05 2.50
C LEU A 146 0.88 1.28 3.48
N ARG A 147 2.19 1.59 3.53
CA ARG A 147 3.12 1.01 4.49
C ARG A 147 2.80 1.41 5.92
N VAL A 148 2.45 2.68 6.15
CA VAL A 148 1.98 3.15 7.47
C VAL A 148 0.65 2.47 7.84
N TYR A 149 -0.26 2.31 6.87
CA TYR A 149 -1.58 1.72 7.11
C TYR A 149 -1.52 0.21 7.37
N LEU A 150 -0.95 -0.59 6.47
CA LEU A 150 -0.91 -2.06 6.54
C LEU A 150 0.22 -2.60 7.43
N GLY A 151 1.27 -1.81 7.64
CA GLY A 151 2.49 -2.25 8.32
C GLY A 151 3.23 -3.34 7.56
N TRP A 152 3.72 -4.35 8.31
CA TRP A 152 4.52 -5.46 7.78
C TRP A 152 3.70 -6.74 7.58
N ARG A 153 2.41 -6.71 7.92
CA ARG A 153 1.57 -7.90 8.07
C ARG A 153 1.06 -8.46 6.74
N PHE A 154 0.92 -7.62 5.72
CA PHE A 154 0.37 -7.99 4.42
C PHE A 154 1.26 -7.51 3.29
N LYS A 155 1.35 -8.34 2.24
CA LYS A 155 1.83 -7.91 0.91
C LYS A 155 0.65 -7.36 0.12
N ALA A 156 0.92 -6.38 -0.74
CA ALA A 156 -0.08 -5.85 -1.66
C ALA A 156 0.40 -6.07 -3.10
N LYS A 157 -0.44 -6.68 -3.93
CA LYS A 157 -0.32 -6.64 -5.39
C LYS A 157 -1.12 -5.42 -5.86
N ILE A 158 -0.48 -4.48 -6.54
CA ILE A 158 -1.13 -3.26 -7.00
C ILE A 158 -1.24 -3.35 -8.52
N THR A 159 -2.42 -3.08 -9.07
CA THR A 159 -2.66 -3.05 -10.52
C THR A 159 -3.34 -1.75 -10.89
N LEU A 160 -2.94 -1.15 -11.99
CA LEU A 160 -3.55 0.06 -12.54
C LEU A 160 -4.25 -0.27 -13.86
N THR A 161 -5.56 -0.01 -13.92
CA THR A 161 -6.34 -0.02 -15.15
C THR A 161 -6.55 1.42 -15.60
N THR A 162 -6.20 1.73 -16.85
CA THR A 162 -6.39 3.05 -17.43
C THR A 162 -6.65 2.92 -18.91
N LEU A 163 -7.04 4.02 -19.56
CA LEU A 163 -7.32 4.02 -20.99
C LEU A 163 -6.04 3.80 -21.79
N THR A 164 -6.10 2.94 -22.80
CA THR A 164 -4.94 2.54 -23.62
C THR A 164 -4.20 3.75 -24.22
N ARG A 165 -4.93 4.84 -24.53
CA ARG A 165 -4.35 6.08 -25.05
C ARG A 165 -3.47 6.85 -24.05
N LEU A 166 -3.61 6.58 -22.76
CA LEU A 166 -2.83 7.22 -21.68
C LEU A 166 -1.56 6.42 -21.35
N LEU A 167 -1.50 5.16 -21.79
CA LEU A 167 -0.30 4.35 -21.70
C LEU A 167 0.75 4.90 -22.67
N ALA A 168 1.98 5.03 -22.20
CA ALA A 168 3.07 5.48 -23.07
C ALA A 168 3.30 4.42 -24.15
N VAL A 169 3.40 4.87 -25.41
CA VAL A 169 3.86 3.99 -26.48
C VAL A 169 5.28 3.55 -26.12
N PRO A 170 5.56 2.23 -26.08
CA PRO A 170 6.87 1.75 -25.68
C PRO A 170 7.92 2.32 -26.65
N PRO A 171 8.86 3.15 -26.17
CA PRO A 171 9.87 3.74 -27.03
C PRO A 171 10.80 2.62 -27.51
N LEU A 172 10.95 2.48 -28.82
CA LEU A 172 12.05 1.69 -29.39
C LEU A 172 13.34 2.52 -29.23
N GLY A 173 14.14 2.26 -28.18
CA GLY A 173 15.39 2.99 -27.92
C GLY A 173 15.80 3.02 -26.44
N GLU A 174 16.58 4.03 -26.04
CA GLU A 174 17.13 4.21 -24.68
C GLU A 174 16.13 4.80 -23.65
N GLY A 175 14.86 4.96 -24.01
CA GLY A 175 13.84 5.47 -23.08
C GLY A 175 13.52 4.47 -21.97
N SER A 176 13.14 4.96 -20.78
CA SER A 176 12.65 4.12 -19.68
C SER A 176 11.48 3.27 -20.16
N PHE A 177 11.72 1.96 -20.27
CA PHE A 177 10.75 0.98 -20.74
C PHE A 177 10.50 -0.06 -19.65
N TRP A 178 9.23 -0.37 -19.45
CA TRP A 178 8.78 -1.29 -18.43
C TRP A 178 8.23 -2.54 -19.11
N LEU A 179 9.04 -3.59 -19.18
CA LEU A 179 8.64 -4.90 -19.69
C LEU A 179 8.09 -5.74 -18.53
N GLY A 180 6.90 -6.34 -18.70
CA GLY A 180 6.39 -7.33 -17.75
C GLY A 180 5.84 -6.75 -16.43
N MET A 181 5.53 -5.45 -16.41
CA MET A 181 4.58 -4.87 -15.46
C MET A 181 3.16 -4.92 -16.00
#